data_AF-A0AAD9SZU7-F1
#
_entry.id   AF-A0AAD9SZU7-F1
#
_cell.length_a   1.000
_cell.length_b   1.000
_cell.length_c   1.000
_cell.angle_alpha   90.00
_cell.angle_beta   90.00
_cell.angle_gamma   90.00
#
_symmetry.space_group_name_H-M   'P 1'
#
loop_
_entity.id
_entity.type
_entity.pdbx_description
1 polymer ?
#
loop_
_entity_poly.entity_id
_entity_poly.type
_entity_poly.pdbx_seq_one_letter_code
_entity_poly.pdbx_strand_id
1 'polypeptide(L)'
;MVQNVQPDAFIQAKRSLEPYIMQRHDATSIRRILASHLSSHVNPNGKLYLSRPLSLVDITCNTDSAPHGVKGLQKEYLRCVRANAKAQGDYATISREHRVGRDDEDSLKSREFSNCCTDSPVHLFMELMRQRQKHERLGIIQDYLDVLSQKPAATVEYLDPQIVLQDVEALPKMPSEVLSRSGTTQGSTAADLKRLVDQLEKSVLRAKMLLKREQVLLAKVKASKSNAPDSHRSRLEAVGMTRSTLINWIEAELSRAGEDNPELMISGSPSPEKIGKQYINAELSSIHIQYARYAKARQGLIHAATGRLDAPGESQDEVDISVLNGGIGVYNSMEFTHPYLEQMISVSSKQKSTIQLKSHLTIRLSKQLRESNLGLDRLADESHLLPAYPMPLATNNRSGLDAPLSFGDEISSDEKPESSLRARAWAYATEIAGHLTKVGISEKLDQGSAALSEAQQTMRDLKSLLRVDIEAGMRKENTLGGAGSKDKSRDVWAVIDGNLSVIKRDGLE
;
A
#
# COMPACT_ATOMS: atom_id res chain seq x y z
N MET A 1 -59.02 -2.61 -44.45
CA MET A 1 -58.24 -3.74 -43.89
C MET A 1 -56.79 -3.30 -43.79
N VAL A 2 -56.37 -2.81 -42.62
CA VAL A 2 -54.97 -2.43 -42.38
C VAL A 2 -54.34 -3.57 -41.59
N GLN A 3 -53.48 -4.34 -42.24
CA GLN A 3 -52.69 -5.37 -41.59
C GLN A 3 -51.66 -4.67 -40.69
N ASN A 4 -51.81 -4.85 -39.38
CA ASN A 4 -50.80 -4.47 -38.39
C ASN A 4 -49.55 -5.35 -38.60
N VAL A 5 -48.58 -4.83 -39.35
CA VAL A 5 -47.24 -5.42 -39.43
C VAL A 5 -46.53 -5.09 -38.12
N GLN A 6 -46.47 -6.05 -37.22
CA GLN A 6 -45.66 -5.93 -36.00
C GLN A 6 -44.18 -5.90 -36.37
N PRO A 7 -43.36 -5.02 -35.76
CA PRO A 7 -41.94 -4.91 -36.06
C PRO A 7 -41.20 -6.22 -35.71
N ASP A 8 -40.23 -6.62 -36.54
CA ASP A 8 -39.48 -7.89 -36.39
C ASP A 8 -38.81 -8.06 -35.02
N ALA A 9 -38.40 -6.95 -34.39
CA ALA A 9 -37.87 -6.92 -33.03
C ALA A 9 -38.88 -7.46 -32.00
N PHE A 10 -40.18 -7.22 -32.18
CA PHE A 10 -41.23 -7.74 -31.32
C PHE A 10 -41.41 -9.26 -31.49
N ILE A 11 -41.26 -9.77 -32.72
CA ILE A 11 -41.33 -11.21 -33.01
C ILE A 11 -40.14 -11.94 -32.39
N GLN A 12 -38.95 -11.35 -32.46
CA GLN A 12 -37.73 -11.90 -31.84
C GLN A 12 -37.82 -11.89 -30.31
N ALA A 13 -38.30 -10.78 -29.72
CA ALA A 13 -38.56 -10.70 -28.28
C ALA A 13 -39.60 -11.73 -27.84
N LYS A 14 -40.72 -11.86 -28.57
CA LYS A 14 -41.77 -12.84 -28.29
C LYS A 14 -41.24 -14.27 -28.33
N ARG A 15 -40.44 -14.65 -29.34
CA ARG A 15 -39.80 -15.98 -29.42
C ARG A 15 -38.82 -16.23 -28.26
N SER A 16 -38.05 -15.22 -27.86
CA SER A 16 -37.14 -15.35 -26.71
C SER A 16 -37.86 -15.50 -25.37
N LEU A 17 -39.05 -14.90 -25.26
CA LEU A 17 -39.87 -14.91 -24.05
C LEU A 17 -40.88 -16.05 -24.03
N GLU A 18 -41.24 -16.64 -25.16
CA GLU A 18 -42.17 -17.77 -25.30
C GLU A 18 -41.90 -18.92 -24.31
N PRO A 19 -40.65 -19.40 -24.10
CA PRO A 19 -40.38 -20.44 -23.10
C PRO A 19 -40.58 -19.97 -21.64
N TYR A 20 -40.64 -18.66 -21.39
CA TYR A 20 -40.83 -18.05 -20.07
C TYR A 20 -42.25 -17.48 -19.87
N ILE A 21 -43.05 -17.36 -20.93
CA ILE A 21 -44.44 -16.91 -20.89
C ILE A 21 -45.33 -18.14 -20.70
N MET A 22 -45.60 -18.47 -19.43
CA MET A 22 -46.56 -19.52 -19.09
C MET A 22 -48.00 -19.00 -19.23
N GLN A 23 -48.91 -19.88 -19.68
CA GLN A 23 -50.33 -19.55 -19.73
C GLN A 23 -50.84 -19.32 -18.29
N ARG A 24 -51.85 -18.45 -18.13
CA ARG A 24 -52.33 -18.03 -16.80
C ARG A 24 -52.69 -19.21 -15.88
N HIS A 25 -53.21 -20.30 -16.43
CA HIS A 25 -53.57 -21.51 -15.68
C HIS A 25 -52.35 -22.32 -15.20
N ASP A 26 -51.30 -22.46 -16.00
CA ASP A 26 -50.05 -23.10 -15.60
C ASP A 26 -49.36 -22.27 -14.52
N ALA A 27 -49.36 -20.95 -14.68
CA ALA A 27 -48.81 -20.04 -13.68
C ALA A 27 -49.58 -20.13 -12.34
N THR A 28 -50.90 -20.26 -12.35
CA THR A 28 -51.67 -20.45 -11.10
C THR A 28 -51.49 -21.85 -10.51
N SER A 29 -51.34 -22.88 -11.34
CA SER A 29 -51.02 -24.25 -10.89
C SER A 29 -49.64 -24.31 -10.23
N ILE A 30 -48.60 -23.76 -10.87
CA ILE A 30 -47.24 -23.67 -10.31
C ILE A 30 -47.25 -22.87 -9.02
N ARG A 31 -47.92 -21.71 -8.98
CA ARG A 31 -48.06 -20.93 -7.73
C ARG A 31 -48.73 -21.72 -6.62
N ARG A 32 -49.76 -22.53 -6.94
CA ARG A 32 -50.44 -23.39 -5.95
C ARG A 32 -49.52 -24.49 -5.42
N ILE A 33 -48.77 -25.16 -6.31
CA ILE A 33 -47.80 -26.21 -5.94
C ILE A 33 -46.68 -25.62 -5.08
N LEU A 34 -46.13 -24.47 -5.48
CA LEU A 34 -45.09 -23.77 -4.72
C LEU A 34 -45.64 -23.28 -3.37
N ALA A 35 -46.85 -22.74 -3.34
CA ALA A 35 -47.50 -22.33 -2.09
C ALA A 35 -47.71 -23.53 -1.16
N SER A 36 -48.17 -24.68 -1.67
CA SER A 36 -48.30 -25.90 -0.86
C SER A 36 -46.96 -26.40 -0.34
N HIS A 37 -45.92 -26.42 -1.20
CA HIS A 37 -44.59 -26.85 -0.81
C HIS A 37 -43.98 -25.92 0.24
N LEU A 38 -44.02 -24.61 0.03
CA LEU A 38 -43.54 -23.63 1.01
C LEU A 38 -44.34 -23.69 2.31
N SER A 39 -45.66 -23.85 2.25
CA SER A 39 -46.48 -24.00 3.45
C SER A 39 -46.11 -25.24 4.26
N SER A 40 -45.75 -26.36 3.62
CA SER A 40 -45.30 -27.57 4.31
C SER A 40 -43.96 -27.41 5.03
N HIS A 41 -43.04 -26.60 4.49
CA HIS A 41 -41.71 -26.38 5.08
C HIS A 41 -41.69 -25.27 6.13
N VAL A 42 -42.59 -24.30 6.03
CA VAL A 42 -42.68 -23.21 6.99
C VAL A 42 -43.58 -23.58 8.18
N ASN A 43 -44.52 -24.53 8.00
CA ASN A 43 -45.47 -24.95 9.03
C ASN A 43 -45.48 -26.47 9.27
N PRO A 44 -44.41 -27.07 9.81
CA PRO A 44 -44.41 -28.50 10.14
C PRO A 44 -45.43 -28.85 11.25
N ASN A 45 -45.81 -27.88 12.10
CA ASN A 45 -46.63 -28.11 13.30
C ASN A 45 -47.97 -27.34 13.30
N GLY A 46 -48.43 -26.80 12.16
CA GLY A 46 -49.78 -26.24 12.00
C GLY A 46 -50.14 -25.00 12.85
N LYS A 47 -49.16 -24.31 13.47
CA LYS A 47 -49.41 -23.22 14.43
C LYS A 47 -49.09 -21.80 13.95
N LEU A 48 -48.49 -21.59 12.78
CA LEU A 48 -48.08 -20.27 12.31
C LEU A 48 -48.72 -19.92 10.97
N TYR A 49 -49.85 -19.21 11.00
CA TYR A 49 -50.35 -18.56 9.79
C TYR A 49 -49.38 -17.44 9.42
N LEU A 50 -48.78 -17.53 8.24
CA LEU A 50 -47.88 -16.51 7.69
C LEU A 50 -48.68 -15.25 7.31
N SER A 51 -48.98 -14.42 8.29
CA SER A 51 -49.53 -13.07 8.08
C SER A 51 -48.45 -12.05 7.70
N ARG A 52 -47.16 -12.45 7.69
CA ARG A 52 -46.01 -11.59 7.45
C ARG A 52 -45.25 -12.03 6.19
N PRO A 53 -44.79 -11.09 5.33
CA PRO A 53 -43.98 -11.43 4.17
C PRO A 53 -42.71 -12.17 4.59
N LEU A 54 -42.31 -13.17 3.80
CA LEU A 54 -41.15 -14.06 4.04
C LEU A 54 -39.81 -13.31 4.22
N SER A 55 -39.76 -12.01 3.91
CA SER A 55 -38.61 -11.14 4.14
C SER A 55 -38.41 -10.73 5.60
N LEU A 56 -39.39 -10.95 6.48
CA LEU A 56 -39.39 -10.51 7.88
C LEU A 56 -39.58 -11.67 8.87
N VAL A 57 -39.38 -12.92 8.43
CA VAL A 57 -39.42 -14.08 9.31
C VAL A 57 -38.08 -14.19 10.03
N ASP A 58 -38.12 -14.13 11.36
CA ASP A 58 -36.93 -14.33 12.20
C ASP A 58 -36.29 -15.69 11.92
N ILE A 59 -34.96 -15.71 11.82
CA ILE A 59 -34.11 -16.87 11.50
C ILE A 59 -34.16 -17.94 12.62
N THR A 60 -35.08 -17.82 13.58
CA THR A 60 -35.31 -18.77 14.67
C THR A 60 -36.13 -20.00 14.24
N CYS A 61 -36.39 -20.18 12.94
CA CYS A 61 -36.99 -21.42 12.46
C CYS A 61 -35.99 -22.56 12.66
N ASN A 62 -36.22 -23.38 13.70
CA ASN A 62 -35.48 -24.61 13.97
C ASN A 62 -35.41 -25.45 12.69
N THR A 63 -34.22 -25.54 12.09
CA THR A 63 -33.95 -26.35 10.90
C THR A 63 -33.69 -27.82 11.23
N ASP A 64 -34.21 -28.28 12.39
CA ASP A 64 -33.93 -29.59 12.97
C ASP A 64 -34.55 -30.73 12.16
N SER A 65 -35.64 -30.46 11.44
CA SER A 65 -36.24 -31.44 10.54
C SER A 65 -35.64 -31.32 9.15
N ALA A 66 -34.59 -32.09 8.86
CA ALA A 66 -34.08 -32.25 7.51
C ALA A 66 -35.16 -32.89 6.61
N PRO A 67 -35.69 -32.18 5.59
CA PRO A 67 -36.66 -32.80 4.70
C PRO A 67 -35.96 -33.90 3.91
N HIS A 68 -36.56 -35.08 3.95
CA HIS A 68 -36.12 -36.26 3.20
C HIS A 68 -36.33 -35.94 1.71
N GLY A 69 -35.28 -35.51 1.00
CA GLY A 69 -35.37 -35.19 -0.43
C GLY A 69 -34.35 -34.19 -0.98
N VAL A 70 -33.64 -33.43 -0.12
CA VAL A 70 -32.67 -32.42 -0.60
C VAL A 70 -31.36 -33.09 -1.02
N LYS A 71 -31.04 -33.07 -2.33
CA LYS A 71 -29.82 -33.65 -2.91
C LYS A 71 -28.91 -32.57 -3.49
N GLY A 72 -27.60 -32.84 -3.53
CA GLY A 72 -26.60 -31.98 -4.17
C GLY A 72 -26.28 -30.68 -3.39
N LEU A 73 -26.06 -29.59 -4.12
CA LEU A 73 -25.58 -28.30 -3.59
C LEU A 73 -26.47 -27.71 -2.50
N GLN A 74 -27.79 -27.91 -2.58
CA GLN A 74 -28.72 -27.42 -1.58
C GLN A 74 -28.51 -28.10 -0.21
N LYS A 75 -28.14 -29.38 -0.20
CA LYS A 75 -27.81 -30.11 1.03
C LYS A 75 -26.54 -29.56 1.67
N GLU A 76 -25.55 -29.24 0.83
CA GLU A 76 -24.29 -28.65 1.25
C GLU A 76 -24.50 -27.24 1.82
N TYR A 77 -25.30 -26.42 1.14
CA TYR A 77 -25.68 -25.10 1.62
C TYR A 77 -26.38 -25.18 2.99
N LEU A 78 -27.36 -26.07 3.15
CA LEU A 78 -28.03 -26.27 4.44
C LEU A 78 -27.07 -26.76 5.53
N ARG A 79 -26.10 -27.61 5.18
CA ARG A 79 -25.03 -28.04 6.10
C ARG A 79 -24.20 -26.84 6.57
N CYS A 80 -23.77 -25.98 5.64
CA CYS A 80 -23.01 -24.77 5.94
C CYS A 80 -23.81 -23.78 6.79
N VAL A 81 -25.09 -23.55 6.47
CA VAL A 81 -25.96 -22.65 7.24
C VAL A 81 -26.13 -23.15 8.68
N ARG A 82 -26.34 -24.46 8.88
CA ARG A 82 -26.41 -25.06 10.22
C ARG A 82 -25.09 -24.93 10.98
N ALA A 83 -23.96 -25.17 10.31
CA ALA A 83 -22.64 -24.99 10.92
C ALA A 83 -22.40 -23.53 11.33
N ASN A 84 -22.85 -22.57 10.52
CA ASN A 84 -22.77 -21.14 10.84
C ASN A 84 -23.68 -20.77 12.03
N ALA A 85 -24.94 -21.22 12.04
CA ALA A 85 -25.86 -21.00 13.16
C ALA A 85 -25.31 -21.58 14.47
N LYS A 86 -24.71 -22.78 14.42
CA LYS A 86 -24.01 -23.39 15.56
C LYS A 86 -22.83 -22.53 16.00
N ALA A 87 -21.96 -22.12 15.07
CA ALA A 87 -20.80 -21.29 15.39
C ALA A 87 -21.20 -19.94 16.01
N GLN A 88 -22.29 -19.33 15.56
CA GLN A 88 -22.84 -18.12 16.19
C GLN A 88 -23.35 -18.38 17.61
N GLY A 89 -24.02 -19.52 17.84
CA GLY A 89 -24.42 -19.95 19.18
C GLY A 89 -23.23 -20.16 20.11
N ASP A 90 -22.21 -20.87 19.65
CA ASP A 90 -20.97 -21.13 20.39
C ASP A 90 -20.21 -19.82 20.68
N TYR A 91 -20.18 -18.88 19.73
CA TYR A 91 -19.63 -17.55 19.96
C TYR A 91 -20.44 -16.76 21.01
N ALA A 92 -21.77 -16.84 20.96
CA ALA A 92 -22.64 -16.17 21.93
C ALA A 92 -22.54 -16.78 23.34
N THR A 93 -22.22 -18.07 23.48
CA THR A 93 -21.94 -18.68 24.79
C THR A 93 -20.57 -18.27 25.31
N ILE A 94 -19.52 -18.40 24.49
CA ILE A 94 -18.14 -18.02 24.86
C ILE A 94 -18.05 -16.52 25.21
N SER A 95 -18.71 -15.65 24.45
CA SER A 95 -18.74 -14.21 24.74
C SER A 95 -19.49 -13.87 26.02
N ARG A 96 -20.49 -14.65 26.42
CA ARG A 96 -21.16 -14.50 27.73
C ARG A 96 -20.27 -15.00 28.86
N GLU A 97 -19.59 -16.13 28.70
CA GLU A 97 -18.64 -16.66 29.67
C GLU A 97 -17.51 -15.65 29.97
N HIS A 98 -16.94 -15.04 28.92
CA HIS A 98 -15.92 -13.99 29.07
C HIS A 98 -16.43 -12.71 29.74
N ARG A 99 -17.73 -12.41 29.66
CA ARG A 99 -18.32 -11.27 30.37
C ARG A 99 -18.51 -11.57 31.86
N VAL A 100 -18.99 -12.77 32.19
CA VAL A 100 -19.23 -13.18 33.58
C VAL A 100 -17.92 -13.33 34.36
N GLY A 101 -16.84 -13.83 33.74
CA GLY A 101 -15.54 -13.96 34.39
C GLY A 101 -14.83 -12.64 34.74
N ARG A 102 -15.34 -11.49 34.28
CA ARG A 102 -14.73 -10.17 34.51
C ARG A 102 -15.38 -9.40 35.68
N ASP A 103 -16.63 -9.72 35.99
CA ASP A 103 -17.38 -9.03 37.05
C ASP A 103 -16.97 -9.48 38.47
N ASP A 104 -16.28 -10.61 38.62
CA ASP A 104 -15.78 -11.10 39.92
C ASP A 104 -14.39 -10.55 40.31
N GLU A 105 -13.60 -10.01 39.36
CA GLU A 105 -12.22 -9.54 39.61
C GLU A 105 -12.10 -8.02 39.82
N ASP A 106 -13.12 -7.24 39.40
CA ASP A 106 -13.09 -5.76 39.40
C ASP A 106 -13.57 -5.10 40.74
N SER A 107 -13.84 -5.88 41.79
CA SER A 107 -14.35 -5.35 43.08
C SER A 107 -13.26 -4.84 44.06
N LEU A 108 -11.97 -5.08 43.82
CA LEU A 108 -10.92 -4.84 44.84
C LEU A 108 -9.82 -3.81 44.54
N LYS A 109 -9.93 -3.00 43.48
CA LYS A 109 -8.91 -1.96 43.22
C LYS A 109 -9.50 -0.60 42.85
N SER A 110 -10.32 -0.07 43.76
CA SER A 110 -10.62 1.36 43.82
C SER A 110 -9.75 2.02 44.88
N ARG A 111 -8.54 2.45 44.49
CA ARG A 111 -7.81 3.47 45.25
C ARG A 111 -6.82 4.24 44.36
N GLU A 112 -7.17 5.50 44.14
CA GLU A 112 -6.28 6.65 43.94
C GLU A 112 -5.32 6.60 42.74
N PHE A 113 -5.80 6.99 41.54
CA PHE A 113 -5.06 7.92 40.70
C PHE A 113 -6.02 8.87 39.98
N SER A 114 -6.18 10.04 40.60
CA SER A 114 -6.72 11.23 39.95
C SER A 114 -5.64 11.78 39.01
N ASN A 115 -5.96 11.79 37.71
CA ASN A 115 -5.68 12.86 36.74
C ASN A 115 -5.20 12.35 35.38
N CYS A 116 -5.92 12.85 34.37
CA CYS A 116 -5.56 13.03 32.97
C CYS A 116 -5.99 11.94 31.98
N CYS A 117 -6.86 12.37 31.07
CA CYS A 117 -7.18 11.81 29.76
C CYS A 117 -7.93 10.48 29.69
N THR A 118 -9.16 10.56 29.18
CA THR A 118 -9.86 9.66 28.21
C THR A 118 -9.24 8.30 27.85
N ASP A 119 -8.81 7.50 28.82
CA ASP A 119 -8.36 6.13 28.56
C ASP A 119 -9.53 5.18 28.77
N SER A 120 -10.31 5.02 27.70
CA SER A 120 -11.15 3.84 27.55
C SER A 120 -10.26 2.60 27.78
N PRO A 121 -10.69 1.60 28.57
CA PRO A 121 -9.90 0.39 28.83
C PRO A 121 -9.50 -0.35 27.55
N VAL A 122 -10.24 -0.12 26.46
CA VAL A 122 -9.91 -0.60 25.12
C VAL A 122 -8.66 0.08 24.55
N HIS A 123 -8.48 1.38 24.79
CA HIS A 123 -7.31 2.13 24.33
C HIS A 123 -6.04 1.65 25.03
N LEU A 124 -6.10 1.42 26.35
CA LEU A 124 -5.02 0.83 27.13
C LEU A 124 -4.68 -0.59 26.65
N PHE A 125 -5.68 -1.42 26.39
CA PHE A 125 -5.47 -2.76 25.83
C PHE A 125 -4.82 -2.72 24.45
N MET A 126 -5.26 -1.81 23.57
CA MET A 126 -4.68 -1.64 22.23
C MET A 126 -3.23 -1.16 22.30
N GLU A 127 -2.90 -0.25 23.20
CA GLU A 127 -1.53 0.22 23.37
C GLU A 127 -0.64 -0.87 23.97
N LEU A 128 -1.13 -1.66 24.94
CA LEU A 128 -0.42 -2.85 25.44
C LEU A 128 -0.17 -3.89 24.35
N MET A 129 -1.16 -4.16 23.50
CA MET A 129 -1.00 -5.07 22.36
C MET A 129 0.03 -4.54 21.36
N ARG A 130 0.03 -3.23 21.08
CA ARG A 130 1.04 -2.58 20.24
C ARG A 130 2.43 -2.68 20.87
N GLN A 131 2.56 -2.49 22.17
CA GLN A 131 3.82 -2.64 22.90
C GLN A 131 4.32 -4.09 22.86
N ARG A 132 3.44 -5.08 23.06
CA ARG A 132 3.77 -6.51 22.95
C ARG A 132 4.27 -6.86 21.55
N GLN A 133 3.58 -6.38 20.51
CA GLN A 133 3.99 -6.59 19.13
C GLN A 133 5.36 -5.95 18.83
N LYS A 134 5.63 -4.75 19.36
CA LYS A 134 6.95 -4.11 19.25
C LYS A 134 8.02 -4.95 19.94
N HIS A 135 7.74 -5.44 21.15
CA HIS A 135 8.68 -6.28 21.90
C HIS A 135 9.00 -7.59 21.16
N GLU A 136 7.99 -8.28 20.62
CA GLU A 136 8.21 -9.49 19.81
C GLU A 136 9.05 -9.21 18.57
N ARG A 137 8.80 -8.09 17.87
CA ARG A 137 9.62 -7.69 16.72
C ARG A 137 11.06 -7.40 17.10
N LEU A 138 11.28 -6.74 18.24
CA LEU A 138 12.62 -6.47 18.75
C LEU A 138 13.33 -7.75 19.20
N GLY A 139 12.61 -8.69 19.83
CA GLY A 139 13.14 -10.02 20.18
C GLY A 139 13.61 -10.77 18.93
N ILE A 140 12.80 -10.78 17.87
CA ILE A 140 13.19 -11.39 16.59
C ILE A 140 14.45 -10.72 16.01
N ILE A 141 14.52 -9.38 16.03
CA ILE A 141 15.70 -8.66 15.54
C ILE A 141 16.93 -9.00 16.38
N GLN A 142 16.78 -9.08 17.70
CA GLN A 142 17.85 -9.46 18.61
C GLN A 142 18.31 -10.90 18.37
N ASP A 143 17.39 -11.85 18.20
CA ASP A 143 17.72 -13.23 17.85
C ASP A 143 18.51 -13.30 16.54
N TYR A 144 18.11 -12.54 15.52
CA TYR A 144 18.85 -12.46 14.26
C TYR A 144 20.21 -11.78 14.41
N LEU A 145 20.33 -10.75 15.24
CA LEU A 145 21.61 -10.12 15.57
C LEU A 145 22.53 -11.07 16.32
N ASP A 146 22.00 -11.86 17.25
CA ASP A 146 22.74 -12.86 18.00
C ASP A 146 23.21 -13.97 17.05
N VAL A 147 22.35 -14.47 16.16
CA VAL A 147 22.72 -15.45 15.12
C VAL A 147 23.76 -14.88 14.17
N LEU A 148 23.66 -13.60 13.78
CA LEU A 148 24.64 -12.93 12.94
C LEU A 148 25.98 -12.76 13.67
N SER A 149 25.95 -12.42 14.96
CA SER A 149 27.15 -12.27 15.79
C SER A 149 27.90 -13.59 15.98
N GLN A 150 27.18 -14.72 15.96
CA GLN A 150 27.74 -16.06 16.02
C GLN A 150 28.31 -16.55 14.67
N LYS A 151 28.08 -15.81 13.56
CA LYS A 151 28.70 -16.16 12.28
C LYS A 151 30.17 -15.74 12.29
N PRO A 152 31.09 -16.58 11.76
CA PRO A 152 32.50 -16.24 11.70
C PRO A 152 32.76 -14.96 10.87
N ALA A 153 31.85 -14.57 9.98
CA ALA A 153 31.94 -13.32 9.23
C ALA A 153 31.65 -12.03 10.02
N ALA A 154 31.19 -12.13 11.27
CA ALA A 154 30.89 -10.99 12.14
C ALA A 154 32.02 -10.66 13.12
N THR A 155 33.07 -11.50 13.22
CA THR A 155 34.27 -11.13 13.98
C THR A 155 35.08 -10.13 13.17
N VAL A 156 35.58 -9.09 13.84
CA VAL A 156 36.41 -8.03 13.22
C VAL A 156 37.66 -8.62 12.53
N GLU A 157 38.08 -9.79 12.99
CA GLU A 157 39.21 -10.57 12.49
C GLU A 157 38.95 -11.29 11.15
N TYR A 158 37.70 -11.57 10.78
CA TYR A 158 37.37 -12.28 9.53
C TYR A 158 37.49 -11.40 8.28
N LEU A 159 37.47 -10.07 8.45
CA LEU A 159 37.74 -9.11 7.37
C LEU A 159 39.18 -8.59 7.41
N ASP A 160 40.01 -9.04 8.37
CA ASP A 160 41.42 -8.68 8.39
C ASP A 160 42.13 -9.41 7.23
N PRO A 161 42.59 -8.67 6.21
CA PRO A 161 43.29 -9.26 5.09
C PRO A 161 44.55 -10.02 5.53
N GLN A 162 45.12 -9.76 6.71
CA GLN A 162 46.28 -10.53 7.19
C GLN A 162 45.92 -11.94 7.65
N ILE A 163 44.72 -12.16 8.19
CA ILE A 163 44.25 -13.46 8.69
C ILE A 163 43.65 -14.28 7.54
N VAL A 164 42.87 -13.63 6.66
CA VAL A 164 42.25 -14.28 5.49
C VAL A 164 43.27 -14.69 4.42
N LEU A 165 44.36 -13.94 4.29
CA LEU A 165 45.43 -14.24 3.32
C LEU A 165 46.56 -15.09 3.91
N GLN A 166 46.47 -15.50 5.19
CA GLN A 166 47.50 -16.32 5.83
C GLN A 166 47.54 -17.75 5.25
N ASP A 167 46.39 -18.29 4.86
CA ASP A 167 46.27 -19.61 4.24
C ASP A 167 46.49 -19.61 2.71
N VAL A 168 46.75 -18.45 2.10
CA VAL A 168 46.91 -18.31 0.64
C VAL A 168 48.31 -17.82 0.33
N GLU A 169 49.27 -18.73 0.44
CA GLU A 169 50.72 -18.52 0.32
C GLU A 169 51.22 -18.11 -1.09
N ALA A 170 50.33 -17.76 -2.04
CA ALA A 170 50.70 -17.56 -3.44
C ALA A 170 49.83 -16.56 -4.22
N LEU A 171 49.66 -15.32 -3.73
CA LEU A 171 49.19 -14.22 -4.58
C LEU A 171 50.23 -13.10 -4.75
N PRO A 172 50.35 -12.50 -5.95
CA PRO A 172 51.21 -11.34 -6.17
C PRO A 172 50.72 -10.17 -5.32
N LYS A 173 51.67 -9.53 -4.60
CA LYS A 173 51.40 -8.38 -3.72
C LYS A 173 50.71 -7.27 -4.50
N MET A 174 49.46 -6.99 -4.13
CA MET A 174 48.70 -5.88 -4.70
C MET A 174 49.31 -4.54 -4.26
N PRO A 175 49.31 -3.48 -5.11
CA PRO A 175 49.84 -2.18 -4.75
C PRO A 175 49.09 -1.59 -3.54
N SER A 176 49.85 -1.18 -2.52
CA SER A 176 49.36 -0.56 -1.27
C SER A 176 48.58 0.75 -1.48
N GLU A 177 48.66 1.33 -2.68
CA GLU A 177 47.89 2.51 -3.11
C GLU A 177 46.37 2.26 -3.06
N VAL A 178 45.91 1.03 -3.37
CA VAL A 178 44.47 0.71 -3.47
C VAL A 178 43.85 0.48 -2.08
N LEU A 179 44.63 -0.02 -1.12
CA LEU A 179 44.19 -0.25 0.27
C LEU A 179 44.15 1.05 1.09
N SER A 180 45.03 2.01 0.79
CA SER A 180 45.15 3.25 1.56
C SER A 180 44.06 4.28 1.26
N ARG A 181 43.32 4.13 0.17
CA ARG A 181 42.27 5.10 -0.23
C ARG A 181 40.98 5.01 0.60
N SER A 182 40.76 3.91 1.32
CA SER A 182 39.59 3.72 2.18
C SER A 182 39.88 3.90 3.67
N GLY A 183 41.14 4.12 4.05
CA GLY A 183 41.59 4.03 5.44
C GLY A 183 42.00 5.34 6.13
N THR A 184 41.55 6.51 5.65
CA THR A 184 41.99 7.79 6.27
C THR A 184 40.82 8.61 6.81
N THR A 185 40.74 8.61 8.15
CA THR A 185 40.27 9.68 9.05
C THR A 185 38.77 9.97 9.16
N GLN A 186 38.14 9.25 10.10
CA GLN A 186 37.05 9.77 10.93
C GLN A 186 37.49 11.09 11.61
N GLY A 187 36.91 12.23 11.22
CA GLY A 187 37.16 13.52 11.89
C GLY A 187 36.66 14.77 11.15
N SER A 188 36.36 14.67 9.85
CA SER A 188 36.00 15.83 8.99
C SER A 188 34.79 15.52 8.07
N THR A 189 33.92 14.61 8.46
CA THR A 189 32.92 13.99 7.56
C THR A 189 31.93 14.98 6.92
N ALA A 190 31.58 16.08 7.60
CA ALA A 190 30.62 17.05 7.05
C ALA A 190 31.24 17.98 5.98
N ALA A 191 32.48 18.45 6.19
CA ALA A 191 33.18 19.30 5.24
C ALA A 191 33.69 18.50 4.03
N ASP A 192 34.11 17.25 4.26
CA ASP A 192 34.51 16.34 3.18
C ASP A 192 33.34 15.85 2.34
N LEU A 193 32.17 15.60 2.93
CA LEU A 193 30.97 15.25 2.15
C LEU A 193 30.54 16.40 1.27
N LYS A 194 30.51 17.64 1.79
CA LYS A 194 30.18 18.83 0.99
C LYS A 194 31.16 19.02 -0.17
N ARG A 195 32.47 18.88 0.10
CA ARG A 195 33.51 18.95 -0.95
C ARG A 195 33.34 17.85 -2.01
N LEU A 196 32.95 16.64 -1.60
CA LEU A 196 32.68 15.52 -2.51
C LEU A 196 31.44 15.78 -3.36
N VAL A 197 30.39 16.33 -2.76
CA VAL A 197 29.16 16.75 -3.47
C VAL A 197 29.47 17.88 -4.45
N ASP A 198 30.23 18.90 -4.05
CA ASP A 198 30.65 20.00 -4.94
C ASP A 198 31.49 19.47 -6.12
N GLN A 199 32.35 18.48 -5.88
CA GLN A 199 33.15 17.82 -6.92
C GLN A 199 32.27 16.97 -7.85
N LEU A 200 31.25 16.30 -7.30
CA LEU A 200 30.27 15.56 -8.08
C LEU A 200 29.43 16.50 -8.94
N GLU A 201 28.91 17.59 -8.37
CA GLU A 201 28.15 18.62 -9.10
C GLU A 201 28.99 19.24 -10.23
N LYS A 202 30.27 19.55 -9.96
CA LYS A 202 31.19 20.07 -10.97
C LYS A 202 31.44 19.05 -12.10
N SER A 203 31.58 17.77 -11.77
CA SER A 203 31.78 16.71 -12.77
C SER A 203 30.52 16.45 -13.59
N VAL A 204 29.34 16.44 -12.96
CA VAL A 204 28.04 16.32 -13.61
C VAL A 204 27.78 17.51 -14.53
N LEU A 205 28.11 18.73 -14.10
CA LEU A 205 27.95 19.92 -14.93
C LEU A 205 28.89 19.90 -16.14
N ARG A 206 30.16 19.52 -15.96
CA ARG A 206 31.10 19.30 -17.08
C ARG A 206 30.58 18.23 -18.04
N ALA A 207 30.11 17.10 -17.53
CA ALA A 207 29.57 16.02 -18.33
C ALA A 207 28.32 16.47 -19.12
N LYS A 208 27.41 17.22 -18.48
CA LYS A 208 26.24 17.81 -19.15
C LYS A 208 26.64 18.81 -20.24
N MET A 209 27.67 19.63 -20.01
CA MET A 209 28.18 20.55 -21.04
C MET A 209 28.81 19.80 -22.22
N LEU A 210 29.60 18.76 -21.95
CA LEU A 210 30.17 17.88 -22.98
C LEU A 210 29.06 17.18 -23.78
N LEU A 211 28.05 16.63 -23.10
CA LEU A 211 26.91 15.99 -23.75
C LEU A 211 26.14 16.97 -24.64
N LYS A 212 25.88 18.19 -24.18
CA LYS A 212 25.23 19.21 -25.02
C LYS A 212 26.08 19.56 -26.24
N ARG A 213 27.40 19.68 -26.08
CA ARG A 213 28.33 19.93 -27.19
C ARG A 213 28.28 18.79 -28.21
N GLU A 214 28.30 17.54 -27.75
CA GLU A 214 28.20 16.36 -28.60
C GLU A 214 26.84 16.26 -29.29
N GLN A 215 25.74 16.57 -28.59
CA GLN A 215 24.40 16.61 -29.20
C GLN A 215 24.30 17.65 -30.31
N VAL A 216 24.89 18.84 -30.12
CA VAL A 216 24.95 19.87 -31.17
C VAL A 216 25.79 19.41 -32.35
N LEU A 217 26.94 18.76 -32.10
CA LEU A 217 27.77 18.18 -33.16
C LEU A 217 27.04 17.05 -33.91
N LEU A 218 26.33 16.17 -33.20
CA LEU A 218 25.53 15.12 -33.80
C LEU A 218 24.35 15.68 -34.60
N ALA A 219 23.67 16.72 -34.12
CA ALA A 219 22.62 17.40 -34.87
C ALA A 219 23.19 18.04 -36.15
N LYS A 220 24.37 18.67 -36.08
CA LYS A 220 25.06 19.21 -37.25
C LYS A 220 25.43 18.12 -38.25
N VAL A 221 25.97 16.98 -37.80
CA VAL A 221 26.30 15.85 -38.67
C VAL A 221 25.04 15.23 -39.28
N LYS A 222 23.96 15.07 -38.51
CA LYS A 222 22.67 14.57 -39.02
C LYS A 222 22.07 15.51 -40.06
N ALA A 223 22.12 16.83 -39.84
CA ALA A 223 21.66 17.82 -40.81
C ALA A 223 22.53 17.81 -42.09
N SER A 224 23.84 17.68 -41.97
CA SER A 224 24.73 17.53 -43.13
C SER A 224 24.49 16.22 -43.90
N LYS A 225 24.17 15.12 -43.22
CA LYS A 225 23.84 13.83 -43.84
C LYS A 225 22.49 13.84 -44.57
N SER A 226 21.54 14.66 -44.12
CA SER A 226 20.24 14.83 -44.78
C SER A 226 20.32 15.54 -46.14
N ASN A 227 21.41 16.26 -46.42
CA ASN A 227 21.55 17.12 -47.60
C ASN A 227 22.56 16.62 -48.64
N ALA A 228 23.14 15.42 -48.47
CA ALA A 228 24.12 14.87 -49.40
C ALA A 228 23.56 13.60 -50.08
N PRO A 229 23.56 13.51 -51.42
CA PRO A 229 23.26 12.25 -52.10
C PRO A 229 24.37 11.23 -51.80
N ASP A 230 23.99 10.02 -51.41
CA ASP A 230 24.87 8.88 -51.08
C ASP A 230 25.75 8.49 -52.29
N SER A 231 26.85 9.21 -52.51
CA SER A 231 27.84 8.84 -53.52
C SER A 231 28.77 7.74 -52.97
N HIS A 232 29.05 6.71 -53.77
CA HIS A 232 29.98 5.63 -53.38
C HIS A 232 31.37 6.15 -52.94
N ARG A 233 31.78 7.33 -53.43
CA ARG A 233 33.04 7.99 -53.09
C ARG A 233 33.06 8.50 -51.64
N SER A 234 31.99 9.11 -51.15
CA SER A 234 31.91 9.55 -49.75
C SER A 234 31.88 8.37 -48.78
N ARG A 235 31.35 7.21 -49.20
CA ARG A 235 31.43 5.96 -48.43
C ARG A 235 32.85 5.42 -48.34
N LEU A 236 33.61 5.45 -49.44
CA LEU A 236 35.00 5.02 -49.46
C LEU A 236 35.87 5.96 -48.60
N GLU A 237 35.66 7.27 -48.69
CA GLU A 237 36.35 8.26 -47.86
C GLU A 237 36.00 8.11 -46.38
N ALA A 238 34.72 7.85 -46.04
CA ALA A 238 34.30 7.55 -44.67
C ALA A 238 34.98 6.28 -44.12
N VAL A 239 35.10 5.21 -44.92
CA VAL A 239 35.84 4.00 -44.53
C VAL A 239 37.35 4.27 -44.38
N GLY A 240 37.92 5.14 -45.22
CA GLY A 240 39.29 5.61 -45.07
C GLY A 240 39.52 6.41 -43.78
N MET A 241 38.55 7.27 -43.42
CA MET A 241 38.57 8.03 -42.17
C MET A 241 38.37 7.15 -40.93
N THR A 242 37.47 6.16 -40.97
CA THR A 242 37.33 5.20 -39.86
C THR A 242 38.58 4.35 -39.68
N ARG A 243 39.23 3.94 -40.78
CA ARG A 243 40.50 3.22 -40.73
C ARG A 243 41.60 4.07 -40.09
N SER A 244 41.78 5.31 -40.54
CA SER A 244 42.82 6.21 -40.01
C SER A 244 42.59 6.59 -38.54
N THR A 245 41.32 6.81 -38.15
CA THR A 245 40.99 7.06 -36.73
C THR A 245 41.21 5.85 -35.84
N LEU A 246 40.91 4.64 -36.31
CA LEU A 246 41.25 3.39 -35.60
C LEU A 246 42.76 3.21 -35.47
N ILE A 247 43.52 3.47 -36.54
CA ILE A 247 44.99 3.41 -36.50
C ILE A 247 45.51 4.41 -35.47
N ASN A 248 45.09 5.68 -35.52
CA ASN A 248 45.51 6.69 -34.55
C ASN A 248 45.10 6.32 -33.12
N TRP A 249 43.92 5.73 -32.92
CA TRP A 249 43.49 5.28 -31.59
C TRP A 249 44.36 4.11 -31.10
N ILE A 250 44.66 3.13 -31.95
CA ILE A 250 45.55 2.02 -31.61
C ILE A 250 46.96 2.55 -31.34
N GLU A 251 47.48 3.48 -32.14
CA GLU A 251 48.80 4.11 -31.92
C GLU A 251 48.83 4.94 -30.64
N ALA A 252 47.77 5.68 -30.31
CA ALA A 252 47.63 6.40 -29.04
C ALA A 252 47.51 5.46 -27.83
N GLU A 253 46.83 4.32 -28.00
CA GLU A 253 46.71 3.30 -26.96
C GLU A 253 48.03 2.55 -26.74
N LEU A 254 48.74 2.23 -27.82
CA LEU A 254 50.06 1.60 -27.79
C LEU A 254 51.15 2.53 -27.25
N SER A 255 51.12 3.82 -27.57
CA SER A 255 52.04 4.81 -26.97
C SER A 255 51.76 4.98 -25.48
N ARG A 256 50.49 5.02 -25.06
CA ARG A 256 50.13 5.06 -23.64
C ARG A 256 50.53 3.79 -22.88
N ALA A 257 50.51 2.63 -23.53
CA ALA A 257 50.97 1.37 -22.94
C ALA A 257 52.51 1.22 -22.90
N GLY A 258 53.26 2.08 -23.60
CA GLY A 258 54.73 2.07 -23.64
C GLY A 258 55.40 3.11 -22.75
N GLU A 259 54.65 4.06 -22.18
CA GLU A 259 55.17 5.18 -21.35
C GLU A 259 55.06 4.92 -19.84
N ASP A 260 54.99 3.65 -19.41
CA ASP A 260 55.29 3.27 -18.02
C ASP A 260 56.81 3.20 -17.84
N ASN A 261 57.43 4.37 -17.67
CA ASN A 261 58.86 4.58 -17.45
C ASN A 261 59.37 3.82 -16.20
N PRO A 262 60.34 2.88 -16.32
CA PRO A 262 61.07 2.34 -15.18
C PRO A 262 62.30 3.21 -14.89
N GLU A 263 62.09 4.40 -14.33
CA GLU A 263 63.12 5.00 -13.47
C GLU A 263 62.94 4.40 -12.07
N LEU A 264 63.72 3.36 -11.76
CA LEU A 264 64.49 3.26 -10.50
C LEU A 264 65.13 1.86 -10.36
N MET A 265 66.45 1.90 -10.18
CA MET A 265 67.32 0.90 -9.55
C MET A 265 67.63 -0.40 -10.30
N ILE A 266 68.64 -0.28 -11.17
CA ILE A 266 69.53 -1.38 -11.56
C ILE A 266 70.46 -1.69 -10.37
N SER A 267 70.34 -2.87 -9.78
CA SER A 267 71.44 -3.54 -9.10
C SER A 267 71.30 -5.06 -9.24
N GLY A 268 72.33 -5.69 -9.81
CA GLY A 268 72.59 -7.12 -9.72
C GLY A 268 71.90 -8.01 -10.75
N SER A 269 72.63 -8.36 -11.82
CA SER A 269 72.30 -9.54 -12.64
C SER A 269 72.25 -10.82 -11.78
N PRO A 270 71.49 -11.85 -12.18
CA PRO A 270 71.99 -12.72 -13.23
C PRO A 270 70.99 -12.90 -14.37
N SER A 271 71.55 -13.24 -15.54
CA SER A 271 70.86 -13.44 -16.82
C SER A 271 69.45 -14.06 -16.70
N PRO A 272 68.41 -13.43 -17.32
CA PRO A 272 67.01 -13.88 -17.26
C PRO A 272 66.78 -15.27 -17.89
N GLU A 273 67.75 -15.79 -18.64
CA GLU A 273 67.64 -17.07 -19.35
C GLU A 273 67.72 -18.30 -18.44
N LYS A 274 68.40 -18.21 -17.29
CA LYS A 274 68.54 -19.35 -16.36
C LYS A 274 67.34 -19.51 -15.43
N ILE A 275 66.69 -18.40 -15.06
CA ILE A 275 65.48 -18.39 -14.23
C ILE A 275 64.29 -18.97 -15.02
N GLY A 276 64.15 -18.59 -16.30
CA GLY A 276 63.14 -19.15 -17.19
C GLY A 276 63.29 -20.66 -17.40
N LYS A 277 64.52 -21.16 -17.61
CA LYS A 277 64.77 -22.60 -17.80
C LYS A 277 64.46 -23.43 -16.55
N GLN A 278 64.74 -22.90 -15.35
CA GLN A 278 64.40 -23.58 -14.09
C GLN A 278 62.90 -23.61 -13.83
N TYR A 279 62.20 -22.52 -14.12
CA TYR A 279 60.74 -22.44 -14.03
C TYR A 279 60.06 -23.42 -15.01
N ILE A 280 60.50 -23.45 -16.28
CA ILE A 280 59.99 -24.37 -17.29
C ILE A 280 60.22 -25.82 -16.90
N ASN A 281 61.41 -26.16 -16.36
CA ASN A 281 61.70 -27.52 -15.90
C ASN A 281 60.85 -27.92 -14.68
N ALA A 282 60.60 -26.99 -13.76
CA ALA A 282 59.71 -27.23 -12.62
C ALA A 282 58.25 -27.47 -13.09
N GLU A 283 57.77 -26.67 -14.04
CA GLU A 283 56.43 -26.83 -14.62
C GLU A 283 56.29 -28.14 -15.40
N LEU A 284 57.30 -28.52 -16.20
CA LEU A 284 57.36 -29.81 -16.88
C LEU A 284 57.35 -30.99 -15.91
N SER A 285 58.06 -30.89 -14.77
CA SER A 285 58.05 -31.93 -13.74
C SER A 285 56.67 -32.07 -13.08
N SER A 286 55.98 -30.95 -12.84
CA SER A 286 54.61 -30.92 -12.32
C SER A 286 53.63 -31.57 -13.29
N ILE A 287 53.73 -31.23 -14.59
CA ILE A 287 52.93 -31.84 -15.65
C ILE A 287 53.19 -33.36 -15.73
N HIS A 288 54.45 -33.80 -15.61
CA HIS A 288 54.79 -35.21 -15.63
C HIS A 288 54.17 -35.98 -14.46
N ILE A 289 54.21 -35.41 -13.24
CA ILE A 289 53.59 -36.00 -12.05
C ILE A 289 52.06 -36.08 -12.21
N GLN A 290 51.43 -35.03 -12.76
CA GLN A 290 50.00 -35.02 -13.05
C GLN A 290 49.61 -36.07 -14.09
N TYR A 291 50.39 -36.21 -15.17
CA TYR A 291 50.18 -37.23 -16.19
C TYR A 291 50.40 -38.65 -15.65
N ALA A 292 51.40 -38.87 -14.79
CA ALA A 292 51.62 -40.15 -14.13
C ALA A 292 50.44 -40.51 -13.22
N ARG A 293 49.90 -39.54 -12.47
CA ARG A 293 48.70 -39.71 -11.65
C ARG A 293 47.48 -40.03 -12.50
N TYR A 294 47.28 -39.31 -13.60
CA TYR A 294 46.21 -39.56 -14.57
C TYR A 294 46.33 -40.96 -15.20
N ALA A 295 47.54 -41.36 -15.62
CA ALA A 295 47.80 -42.68 -16.19
C ALA A 295 47.51 -43.80 -15.18
N LYS A 296 47.93 -43.65 -13.92
CA LYS A 296 47.62 -44.61 -12.84
C LYS A 296 46.12 -44.69 -12.56
N ALA A 297 45.43 -43.55 -12.50
CA ALA A 297 43.98 -43.51 -12.32
C ALA A 297 43.24 -44.18 -13.50
N ARG A 298 43.70 -43.93 -14.73
CA ARG A 298 43.15 -44.56 -15.94
C ARG A 298 43.44 -46.06 -15.99
N GLN A 299 44.63 -46.49 -15.58
CA GLN A 299 44.96 -47.90 -15.47
C GLN A 299 44.10 -48.59 -14.39
N GLY A 300 43.85 -47.93 -13.26
CA GLY A 300 42.92 -48.40 -12.23
C GLY A 300 41.48 -48.51 -12.76
N LEU A 301 41.03 -47.52 -13.53
CA LEU A 301 39.71 -47.54 -14.16
C LEU A 301 39.61 -48.65 -15.22
N ILE A 302 40.66 -48.86 -16.03
CA ILE A 302 40.72 -49.96 -17.01
C ILE A 302 40.72 -51.30 -16.28
N HIS A 303 41.50 -51.49 -15.21
CA HIS A 303 41.48 -52.71 -14.41
C HIS A 303 40.09 -52.97 -13.79
N ALA A 304 39.45 -51.93 -13.25
CA ALA A 304 38.09 -52.03 -12.72
C ALA A 304 37.04 -52.33 -13.81
N ALA A 305 37.19 -51.76 -15.02
CA ALA A 305 36.24 -51.92 -16.11
C ALA A 305 36.45 -53.20 -16.93
N THR A 306 37.70 -53.66 -17.07
CA THR A 306 38.05 -54.88 -17.83
C THR A 306 37.93 -56.15 -17.01
N GLY A 307 37.68 -56.06 -15.69
CA GLY A 307 37.21 -57.13 -14.82
C GLY A 307 37.62 -58.52 -15.31
N ARG A 308 38.93 -58.76 -15.45
CA ARG A 308 39.39 -59.99 -16.08
C ARG A 308 39.31 -61.07 -15.01
N LEU A 309 38.29 -61.93 -15.16
CA LEU A 309 38.34 -63.32 -14.71
C LEU A 309 39.67 -63.90 -15.16
N ASP A 310 40.56 -64.18 -14.21
CA ASP A 310 41.51 -65.28 -14.23
C ASP A 310 41.87 -65.54 -12.76
N ALA A 311 41.36 -66.65 -12.22
CA ALA A 311 41.74 -67.23 -10.94
C ALA A 311 42.77 -68.35 -11.18
N PRO A 312 43.37 -68.98 -10.14
CA PRO A 312 43.92 -68.48 -8.88
C PRO A 312 45.43 -68.88 -8.74
N GLY A 313 46.15 -68.29 -7.79
CA GLY A 313 47.49 -68.75 -7.41
C GLY A 313 48.12 -67.87 -6.33
N GLU A 314 47.97 -68.32 -5.07
CA GLU A 314 48.97 -68.40 -3.98
C GLU A 314 50.11 -67.36 -3.96
N SER A 315 50.47 -66.70 -2.85
CA SER A 315 50.22 -66.92 -1.42
C SER A 315 50.89 -65.77 -0.63
N GLN A 316 50.35 -65.52 0.57
CA GLN A 316 51.03 -65.00 1.79
C GLN A 316 51.58 -63.55 1.76
N ASP A 317 51.30 -62.67 2.72
CA ASP A 317 50.98 -62.87 4.14
C ASP A 317 49.88 -61.92 4.64
N GLU A 318 49.03 -62.48 5.51
CA GLU A 318 48.16 -61.76 6.44
C GLU A 318 49.01 -61.02 7.49
N VAL A 319 48.72 -59.74 7.70
CA VAL A 319 48.47 -59.28 9.07
C VAL A 319 47.11 -58.60 9.09
N ASP A 320 46.20 -59.32 9.73
CA ASP A 320 44.83 -58.97 10.07
C ASP A 320 44.82 -57.85 11.12
N ILE A 321 44.21 -56.72 10.77
CA ILE A 321 43.41 -55.93 11.73
C ILE A 321 42.06 -55.72 11.05
N SER A 322 41.17 -56.66 11.28
CA SER A 322 39.77 -56.61 10.94
C SER A 322 38.97 -55.80 11.96
N VAL A 323 37.82 -55.33 11.48
CA VAL A 323 36.66 -54.73 12.18
C VAL A 323 36.76 -53.19 12.29
N LEU A 324 36.00 -52.37 11.55
CA LEU A 324 34.56 -52.46 11.23
C LEU A 324 34.22 -51.74 9.90
N ASN A 325 33.82 -52.55 8.92
CA ASN A 325 32.66 -52.38 8.04
C ASN A 325 32.12 -50.96 7.74
N GLY A 326 32.16 -50.60 6.45
CA GLY A 326 31.48 -49.42 5.94
C GLY A 326 31.62 -49.29 4.42
N GLY A 327 31.32 -50.36 3.67
CA GLY A 327 31.01 -50.21 2.25
C GLY A 327 29.78 -49.32 2.11
N ILE A 328 29.97 -48.02 1.91
CA ILE A 328 28.88 -47.11 1.57
C ILE A 328 28.74 -47.14 0.05
N GLY A 329 27.79 -47.97 -0.36
CA GLY A 329 27.40 -48.14 -1.74
C GLY A 329 26.99 -46.83 -2.40
N VAL A 330 27.35 -46.74 -3.68
CA VAL A 330 26.89 -45.71 -4.63
C VAL A 330 25.39 -45.84 -4.94
N TYR A 331 24.63 -46.63 -4.16
CA TYR A 331 23.21 -46.88 -4.35
C TYR A 331 22.28 -46.02 -3.46
N ASN A 332 22.78 -45.33 -2.42
CA ASN A 332 21.91 -44.63 -1.45
C ASN A 332 22.05 -43.09 -1.44
N SER A 333 22.98 -42.51 -2.20
CA SER A 333 23.11 -41.04 -2.27
C SER A 333 21.93 -40.37 -2.99
N MET A 334 21.16 -41.13 -3.76
CA MET A 334 19.92 -40.69 -4.40
C MET A 334 18.71 -40.77 -3.46
N GLU A 335 18.69 -41.69 -2.50
CA GLU A 335 17.63 -41.81 -1.48
C GLU A 335 17.74 -40.74 -0.38
N PHE A 336 18.96 -40.31 -0.02
CA PHE A 336 19.16 -39.23 0.97
C PHE A 336 18.89 -37.82 0.41
N THR A 337 19.01 -37.63 -0.90
CA THR A 337 18.76 -36.33 -1.56
C THR A 337 17.30 -36.17 -2.01
N HIS A 338 16.59 -37.28 -2.23
CA HIS A 338 15.18 -37.29 -2.62
C HIS A 338 14.23 -36.54 -1.68
N PRO A 339 14.27 -36.73 -0.33
CA PRO A 339 13.38 -36.02 0.58
C PRO A 339 13.67 -34.52 0.63
N TYR A 340 14.93 -34.12 0.42
CA TYR A 340 15.33 -32.72 0.37
C TYR A 340 14.84 -32.03 -0.92
N LEU A 341 14.87 -32.74 -2.04
CA LEU A 341 14.28 -32.30 -3.31
C LEU A 341 12.76 -32.16 -3.20
N GLU A 342 12.08 -33.12 -2.58
CA GLU A 342 10.63 -33.07 -2.34
C GLU A 342 10.26 -31.90 -1.43
N GLN A 343 11.04 -31.67 -0.37
CA GLN A 343 10.85 -30.54 0.54
C GLN A 343 11.10 -29.20 -0.16
N MET A 344 12.12 -29.10 -1.02
CA MET A 344 12.40 -27.91 -1.81
C MET A 344 11.31 -27.62 -2.85
N ILE A 345 10.77 -28.65 -3.52
CA ILE A 345 9.62 -28.53 -4.43
C ILE A 345 8.37 -28.10 -3.66
N SER A 346 8.14 -28.64 -2.47
CA SER A 346 7.04 -28.25 -1.57
C SER A 346 7.15 -26.79 -1.13
N VAL A 347 8.35 -26.34 -0.71
CA VAL A 347 8.62 -24.94 -0.34
C VAL A 347 8.44 -24.02 -1.55
N SER A 348 8.94 -24.40 -2.72
CA SER A 348 8.74 -23.64 -3.97
C SER A 348 7.26 -23.52 -4.35
N SER A 349 6.49 -24.60 -4.22
CA SER A 349 5.04 -24.60 -4.45
C SER A 349 4.31 -23.68 -3.46
N LYS A 350 4.64 -23.75 -2.16
CA LYS A 350 4.11 -22.85 -1.13
C LYS A 350 4.47 -21.39 -1.41
N GLN A 351 5.70 -21.11 -1.82
CA GLN A 351 6.14 -19.76 -2.19
C GLN A 351 5.34 -19.25 -3.40
N LYS A 352 5.15 -20.07 -4.43
CA LYS A 352 4.34 -19.71 -5.61
C LYS A 352 2.88 -19.42 -5.21
N SER A 353 2.28 -20.26 -4.38
CA SER A 353 0.92 -20.03 -3.86
C SER A 353 0.84 -18.75 -3.03
N THR A 354 1.83 -18.47 -2.19
CA THR A 354 1.90 -17.25 -1.38
C THR A 354 2.04 -16.01 -2.26
N ILE A 355 2.87 -16.06 -3.31
CA ILE A 355 3.02 -14.97 -4.28
C ILE A 355 1.71 -14.73 -5.02
N GLN A 356 0.99 -15.78 -5.43
CA GLN A 356 -0.33 -15.66 -6.06
C GLN A 356 -1.38 -15.07 -5.12
N LEU A 357 -1.39 -15.48 -3.85
CA LEU A 357 -2.29 -14.91 -2.86
C LEU A 357 -1.97 -13.43 -2.62
N LYS A 358 -0.68 -13.09 -2.48
CA LYS A 358 -0.22 -11.70 -2.30
C LYS A 358 -0.62 -10.84 -3.50
N SER A 359 -0.40 -11.31 -4.72
CA SER A 359 -0.77 -10.54 -5.92
C SER A 359 -2.29 -10.35 -6.01
N HIS A 360 -3.07 -11.41 -5.74
CA HIS A 360 -4.52 -11.33 -5.72
C HIS A 360 -5.05 -10.37 -4.64
N LEU A 361 -4.50 -10.41 -3.41
CA LEU A 361 -4.84 -9.47 -2.35
C LEU A 361 -4.48 -8.03 -2.72
N THR A 362 -3.30 -7.82 -3.31
CA THR A 362 -2.86 -6.48 -3.76
C THR A 362 -3.79 -5.92 -4.83
N ILE A 363 -4.19 -6.75 -5.80
CA ILE A 363 -5.16 -6.37 -6.84
C ILE A 363 -6.52 -6.05 -6.22
N ARG A 364 -6.99 -6.88 -5.28
CA ARG A 364 -8.28 -6.62 -4.60
C ARG A 364 -8.25 -5.36 -3.74
N LEU A 365 -7.18 -5.13 -2.98
CA LEU A 365 -7.02 -3.95 -2.15
C LEU A 365 -6.93 -2.68 -2.99
N SER A 366 -6.14 -2.69 -4.06
CA SER A 366 -6.06 -1.54 -4.98
C SER A 366 -7.38 -1.28 -5.70
N LYS A 367 -8.12 -2.33 -6.09
CA LYS A 367 -9.47 -2.19 -6.64
C LYS A 367 -10.42 -1.56 -5.61
N GLN A 368 -10.44 -2.07 -4.37
CA GLN A 368 -11.28 -1.54 -3.30
C GLN A 368 -10.94 -0.09 -2.96
N LEU A 369 -9.65 0.25 -2.93
CA LEU A 369 -9.19 1.62 -2.68
C LEU A 369 -9.65 2.56 -3.78
N ARG A 370 -9.53 2.16 -5.06
CA ARG A 370 -10.03 2.94 -6.19
C ARG A 370 -11.55 3.10 -6.16
N GLU A 371 -12.28 2.04 -5.87
CA GLU A 371 -13.73 2.08 -5.75
C GLU A 371 -14.19 2.99 -4.61
N SER A 372 -13.50 2.93 -3.47
CA SER A 372 -13.73 3.84 -2.34
C SER A 372 -13.43 5.29 -2.70
N ASN A 373 -12.32 5.56 -3.37
CA ASN A 373 -11.96 6.92 -3.80
C ASN A 373 -12.97 7.48 -4.79
N LEU A 374 -13.39 6.67 -5.76
CA LEU A 374 -14.42 7.06 -6.73
C LEU A 374 -15.78 7.28 -6.06
N GLY A 375 -16.11 6.51 -5.02
CA GLY A 375 -17.27 6.76 -4.17
C GLY A 375 -17.17 8.10 -3.43
N LEU A 376 -16.00 8.42 -2.87
CA LEU A 376 -15.75 9.71 -2.22
C LEU A 376 -15.81 10.88 -3.21
N ASP A 377 -15.35 10.70 -4.45
CA ASP A 377 -15.42 11.73 -5.49
C ASP A 377 -16.86 12.00 -5.91
N ARG A 378 -17.67 10.95 -6.11
CA ARG A 378 -19.11 11.10 -6.35
C ARG A 378 -19.82 11.82 -5.20
N LEU A 379 -19.52 11.43 -3.96
CA LEU A 379 -20.07 12.10 -2.79
C LEU A 379 -19.63 13.56 -2.73
N ALA A 380 -18.40 13.89 -3.11
CA ALA A 380 -17.90 15.25 -3.18
C ALA A 380 -18.65 16.07 -4.25
N ASP A 381 -18.86 15.51 -5.44
CA ASP A 381 -19.62 16.12 -6.53
C ASP A 381 -21.10 16.33 -6.17
N GLU A 382 -21.70 15.40 -5.45
CA GLU A 382 -23.07 15.51 -4.93
C GLU A 382 -23.17 16.47 -3.74
N SER A 383 -22.06 16.77 -3.07
CA SER A 383 -22.06 17.66 -1.92
C SER A 383 -22.16 19.12 -2.37
N HIS A 384 -23.20 19.81 -1.92
CA HIS A 384 -23.26 21.27 -2.05
C HIS A 384 -22.43 21.98 -0.97
N LEU A 385 -21.92 21.22 0.01
CA LEU A 385 -21.19 21.74 1.16
C LEU A 385 -19.75 22.11 0.82
N LEU A 386 -19.05 21.27 0.04
CA LEU A 386 -17.66 21.52 -0.32
C LEU A 386 -17.48 22.74 -1.23
N PRO A 387 -18.33 22.97 -2.26
CA PRO A 387 -18.23 24.18 -3.07
C PRO A 387 -18.60 25.44 -2.28
N ALA A 388 -19.53 25.35 -1.34
CA ALA A 388 -19.95 26.48 -0.51
C ALA A 388 -18.89 26.89 0.52
N TYR A 389 -18.10 25.92 1.01
CA TYR A 389 -17.05 26.14 2.01
C TYR A 389 -15.74 25.48 1.56
N PRO A 390 -15.07 26.06 0.53
CA PRO A 390 -13.81 25.52 0.08
C PRO A 390 -12.78 25.63 1.20
N MET A 391 -12.15 24.50 1.53
CA MET A 391 -11.02 24.53 2.45
C MET A 391 -9.91 25.37 1.82
N PRO A 392 -9.31 26.34 2.53
CA PRO A 392 -8.07 26.96 2.11
C PRO A 392 -6.97 25.91 2.26
N LEU A 393 -6.93 24.93 1.35
CA LEU A 393 -5.71 24.21 1.09
C LEU A 393 -4.71 25.27 0.68
N ALA A 394 -3.53 25.25 1.32
CA ALA A 394 -2.36 25.94 0.84
C ALA A 394 -2.29 25.73 -0.66
N THR A 395 -2.66 26.76 -1.42
CA THR A 395 -2.44 26.82 -2.83
C THR A 395 -0.93 26.74 -2.95
N ASN A 396 -0.45 25.54 -3.24
CA ASN A 396 0.80 25.41 -3.95
C ASN A 396 0.61 26.30 -5.16
N ASN A 397 1.31 27.43 -5.20
CA ASN A 397 1.18 28.48 -6.19
C ASN A 397 1.31 27.85 -7.59
N ARG A 398 0.18 27.45 -8.18
CA ARG A 398 0.05 26.98 -9.55
C ARG A 398 -0.99 27.82 -10.26
N SER A 399 -0.80 29.13 -10.13
CA SER A 399 -1.07 30.09 -11.18
C SER A 399 0.29 30.64 -11.59
N GLY A 400 0.90 30.03 -12.60
CA GLY A 400 2.23 30.39 -13.05
C GLY A 400 2.86 29.24 -13.80
N LEU A 401 2.94 29.38 -15.13
CA LEU A 401 3.86 28.60 -15.95
C LEU A 401 5.28 28.66 -15.33
N ASP A 402 6.05 27.60 -15.53
CA ASP A 402 7.49 27.49 -15.23
C ASP A 402 7.89 27.13 -13.78
N ALA A 403 7.66 25.88 -13.39
CA ALA A 403 8.54 25.21 -12.42
C ALA A 403 8.68 23.71 -12.77
N PRO A 404 9.90 23.17 -12.86
CA PRO A 404 10.12 21.78 -13.25
C PRO A 404 9.60 20.84 -12.15
N LEU A 405 8.66 19.99 -12.53
CA LEU A 405 8.15 18.89 -11.72
C LEU A 405 9.32 18.07 -11.18
N SER A 406 9.51 18.13 -9.85
CA SER A 406 10.44 17.27 -9.14
C SER A 406 9.87 15.85 -9.14
N PHE A 407 10.58 14.94 -9.80
CA PHE A 407 10.23 13.54 -9.97
C PHE A 407 9.91 12.80 -8.66
N GLY A 408 10.31 13.34 -7.51
CA GLY A 408 10.04 12.78 -6.18
C GLY A 408 8.65 13.09 -5.62
N ASP A 409 7.95 14.10 -6.13
CA ASP A 409 6.63 14.48 -5.60
C ASP A 409 5.52 13.57 -6.15
N GLU A 410 5.63 13.17 -7.42
CA GLU A 410 4.68 12.32 -8.14
C GLU A 410 4.64 10.87 -7.63
N ILE A 411 5.73 10.39 -7.03
CA ILE A 411 5.82 9.05 -6.40
C ILE A 411 5.41 9.07 -4.93
N SER A 412 5.38 10.24 -4.27
CA SER A 412 5.05 10.37 -2.84
C SER A 412 3.59 10.76 -2.60
N SER A 413 2.91 11.35 -3.59
CA SER A 413 1.48 11.66 -3.52
C SER A 413 0.57 10.43 -3.64
N ASP A 414 1.08 9.29 -4.12
CA ASP A 414 0.32 8.02 -4.18
C ASP A 414 0.36 7.26 -2.84
N GLU A 415 1.20 7.67 -1.89
CA GLU A 415 1.43 6.95 -0.63
C GLU A 415 0.73 7.57 0.59
N LYS A 416 0.35 8.86 0.52
CA LYS A 416 -0.57 9.45 1.50
C LYS A 416 -2.00 9.24 1.01
N PRO A 417 -2.92 8.73 1.86
CA PRO A 417 -4.28 8.51 1.43
C PRO A 417 -4.91 9.87 1.11
N GLU A 418 -5.08 10.15 -0.18
CA GLU A 418 -5.93 11.20 -0.75
C GLU A 418 -7.27 11.32 0.00
N SER A 419 -7.80 10.19 0.47
CA SER A 419 -9.02 10.12 1.29
C SER A 419 -8.90 10.89 2.62
N SER A 420 -7.73 10.96 3.25
CA SER A 420 -7.53 11.73 4.50
C SER A 420 -7.55 13.24 4.27
N LEU A 421 -7.01 13.71 3.14
CA LEU A 421 -7.08 15.12 2.75
C LEU A 421 -8.52 15.50 2.38
N ARG A 422 -9.21 14.65 1.62
CA ARG A 422 -10.63 14.83 1.27
C ARG A 422 -11.52 14.83 2.51
N ALA A 423 -11.34 13.88 3.42
CA ALA A 423 -12.08 13.82 4.68
C ALA A 423 -11.85 15.09 5.54
N ARG A 424 -10.64 15.65 5.52
CA ARG A 424 -10.35 16.90 6.21
C ARG A 424 -11.08 18.10 5.59
N ALA A 425 -11.16 18.17 4.26
CA ALA A 425 -11.93 19.21 3.57
C ALA A 425 -13.42 19.16 3.96
N TRP A 426 -13.98 17.95 4.03
CA TRP A 426 -15.35 17.74 4.55
C TRP A 426 -15.49 18.16 6.00
N ALA A 427 -14.58 17.74 6.89
CA ALA A 427 -14.61 18.12 8.30
C ALA A 427 -14.61 19.65 8.47
N TYR A 428 -13.74 20.35 7.73
CA TYR A 428 -13.68 21.81 7.74
C TYR A 428 -14.95 22.46 7.18
N ALA A 429 -15.45 22.00 6.04
CA ALA A 429 -16.69 22.51 5.45
C ALA A 429 -17.88 22.32 6.40
N THR A 430 -17.96 21.17 7.09
CA THR A 430 -18.99 20.92 8.11
C THR A 430 -18.84 21.80 9.34
N GLU A 431 -17.61 22.07 9.77
CA GLU A 431 -17.33 22.91 10.93
C GLU A 431 -17.71 24.37 10.65
N ILE A 432 -17.35 24.89 9.47
CA ILE A 432 -17.78 26.25 9.08
C ILE A 432 -19.29 26.33 8.93
N ALA A 433 -19.91 25.38 8.23
CA ALA A 433 -21.36 25.40 8.06
C ALA A 433 -22.08 25.31 9.42
N GLY A 434 -21.58 24.49 10.33
CA GLY A 434 -22.06 24.41 11.72
C GLY A 434 -21.87 25.73 12.47
N HIS A 435 -20.71 26.37 12.33
CA HIS A 435 -20.46 27.67 12.94
C HIS A 435 -21.37 28.76 12.36
N LEU A 436 -21.52 28.84 11.03
CA LEU A 436 -22.34 29.85 10.38
C LEU A 436 -23.83 29.69 10.72
N THR A 437 -24.33 28.45 10.73
CA THR A 437 -25.72 28.18 11.14
C THR A 437 -25.94 28.53 12.60
N LYS A 438 -24.99 28.20 13.48
CA LYS A 438 -25.04 28.62 14.90
C LYS A 438 -25.08 30.13 15.05
N VAL A 439 -24.22 30.86 14.33
CA VAL A 439 -24.19 32.33 14.34
C VAL A 439 -25.51 32.91 13.82
N GLY A 440 -26.04 32.39 12.72
CA GLY A 440 -27.32 32.82 12.18
C GLY A 440 -28.49 32.57 13.14
N ILE A 441 -28.50 31.43 13.84
CA ILE A 441 -29.50 31.12 14.87
C ILE A 441 -29.37 32.09 16.06
N SER A 442 -28.15 32.36 16.54
CA SER A 442 -27.95 33.33 17.63
C SER A 442 -28.37 34.74 17.22
N GLU A 443 -28.06 35.18 16.01
CA GLU A 443 -28.47 36.50 15.53
C GLU A 443 -30.01 36.61 15.43
N LYS A 444 -30.68 35.57 14.93
CA LYS A 444 -32.14 35.53 14.90
C LYS A 444 -32.77 35.45 16.28
N LEU A 445 -32.14 34.75 17.22
CA LEU A 445 -32.55 34.70 18.61
C LEU A 445 -32.41 36.08 19.27
N ASP A 446 -31.30 36.77 19.04
CA ASP A 446 -31.04 38.11 19.56
C ASP A 446 -32.04 39.12 18.98
N GLN A 447 -32.30 39.07 17.66
CA GLN A 447 -33.34 39.86 16.99
C GLN A 447 -34.73 39.58 17.59
N GLY A 448 -35.07 38.32 17.83
CA GLY A 448 -36.32 37.93 18.46
C GLY A 448 -36.43 38.42 19.91
N SER A 449 -35.34 38.39 20.67
CA SER A 449 -35.29 38.88 22.05
C SER A 449 -35.42 40.40 22.13
N ALA A 450 -34.81 41.13 21.19
CA ALA A 450 -34.94 42.58 21.07
C ALA A 450 -36.38 42.96 20.72
N ALA A 451 -36.99 42.30 19.74
CA ALA A 451 -38.38 42.51 19.36
C ALA A 451 -39.35 42.17 20.52
N LEU A 452 -39.06 41.11 21.30
CA LEU A 452 -39.85 40.78 22.49
C LEU A 452 -39.70 41.86 23.57
N SER A 453 -38.49 42.36 23.79
CA SER A 453 -38.24 43.43 24.77
C SER A 453 -38.94 44.73 24.35
N GLU A 454 -38.93 45.06 23.07
CA GLU A 454 -39.68 46.19 22.49
C GLU A 454 -41.19 46.01 22.67
N ALA A 455 -41.73 44.81 22.37
CA ALA A 455 -43.14 44.50 22.62
C ALA A 455 -43.49 44.59 24.12
N GLN A 456 -42.61 44.12 25.01
CA GLN A 456 -42.80 44.26 26.46
C GLN A 456 -42.72 45.72 26.93
N GLN A 457 -41.89 46.55 26.30
CA GLN A 457 -41.80 47.97 26.61
C GLN A 457 -43.06 48.69 26.15
N THR A 458 -43.51 48.47 24.91
CA THR A 458 -44.75 49.06 24.39
C THR A 458 -45.97 48.64 25.22
N MET A 459 -46.05 47.39 25.69
CA MET A 459 -47.10 46.95 26.63
C MET A 459 -47.04 47.68 27.98
N ARG A 460 -45.84 47.93 28.51
CA ARG A 460 -45.66 48.70 29.75
C ARG A 460 -46.05 50.16 29.54
N ASP A 461 -45.70 50.74 28.41
CA ASP A 461 -46.05 52.12 28.04
C ASP A 461 -47.57 52.25 27.89
N LEU A 462 -48.24 51.32 27.18
CA LEU A 462 -49.69 51.27 27.10
C LEU A 462 -50.35 51.14 28.48
N LYS A 463 -49.83 50.27 29.35
CA LYS A 463 -50.31 50.14 30.74
C LYS A 463 -50.14 51.45 31.52
N SER A 464 -49.06 52.19 31.29
CA SER A 464 -48.82 53.49 31.92
C SER A 464 -49.81 54.55 31.44
N LEU A 465 -50.08 54.63 30.12
CA LEU A 465 -51.06 55.54 29.54
C LEU A 465 -52.47 55.24 30.07
N LEU A 466 -52.86 53.95 30.09
CA LEU A 466 -54.16 53.54 30.62
C LEU A 466 -54.32 53.87 32.12
N ARG A 467 -53.23 53.82 32.89
CA ARG A 467 -53.23 54.20 34.31
C ARG A 467 -53.31 55.72 34.50
N VAL A 468 -52.62 56.50 33.67
CA VAL A 468 -52.67 57.97 33.69
C VAL A 468 -54.08 58.46 33.35
N ASP A 469 -54.80 57.81 32.43
CA ASP A 469 -56.20 58.15 32.12
C ASP A 469 -57.16 57.84 33.28
N ILE A 470 -56.93 56.76 34.03
CA ILE A 470 -57.71 56.43 35.23
C ILE A 470 -57.45 57.43 36.36
N GLU A 471 -56.20 57.83 36.59
CA GLU A 471 -55.85 58.83 37.61
C GLU A 471 -56.26 60.27 37.20
N ALA A 472 -56.27 60.60 35.91
CA ALA A 472 -56.80 61.86 35.38
C ALA A 472 -58.34 61.93 35.43
N GLY A 473 -59.02 60.79 35.30
CA GLY A 473 -60.46 60.66 35.56
C GLY A 473 -60.82 60.83 37.04
N MET A 474 -60.02 60.27 37.95
CA MET A 474 -60.25 60.36 39.41
C MET A 474 -59.88 61.72 40.02
N ARG A 475 -59.04 62.53 39.38
CA ARG A 475 -58.75 63.91 39.86
C ARG A 475 -59.79 64.94 39.43
N LYS A 476 -60.74 64.61 38.56
CA LYS A 476 -61.79 65.56 38.10
C LYS A 476 -63.08 65.52 38.90
N GLU A 477 -63.19 64.67 39.91
CA GLU A 477 -64.43 64.59 40.72
C GLU A 477 -64.40 65.41 42.02
N ASN A 478 -63.26 66.02 42.38
CA ASN A 478 -63.15 66.84 43.59
C ASN A 478 -62.60 68.25 43.31
N THR A 479 -63.20 69.02 42.40
CA THR A 479 -63.18 70.50 42.51
C THR A 479 -64.38 71.11 41.81
N LEU A 480 -65.31 71.60 42.61
CA LEU A 480 -66.46 72.40 42.17
C LEU A 480 -66.00 73.79 41.72
N GLY A 481 -66.37 74.20 40.51
CA GLY A 481 -66.49 75.60 40.10
C GLY A 481 -65.38 76.12 39.18
N GLY A 482 -65.74 76.45 37.93
CA GLY A 482 -64.89 77.28 37.07
C GLY A 482 -65.20 77.13 35.59
N ALA A 483 -65.51 78.25 34.95
CA ALA A 483 -66.09 78.36 33.62
C ALA A 483 -65.20 77.90 32.44
N GLY A 484 -65.90 77.51 31.37
CA GLY A 484 -65.51 77.33 29.96
C GLY A 484 -64.07 77.57 29.52
N SER A 485 -63.49 76.54 28.90
CA SER A 485 -62.72 76.70 27.65
C SER A 485 -62.68 75.36 26.91
N LYS A 486 -63.06 75.40 25.62
CA LYS A 486 -63.01 74.27 24.70
C LYS A 486 -61.55 73.95 24.40
N ASP A 487 -60.99 72.94 25.07
CA ASP A 487 -59.73 72.36 24.64
C ASP A 487 -60.01 71.18 23.71
N LYS A 488 -59.53 71.30 22.48
CA LYS A 488 -59.73 70.29 21.43
C LYS A 488 -58.93 69.06 21.83
N SER A 489 -59.63 68.02 22.27
CA SER A 489 -59.10 66.67 22.31
C SER A 489 -58.50 66.36 20.94
N ARG A 490 -57.16 66.38 20.86
CA ARG A 490 -56.41 65.84 19.74
C ARG A 490 -56.77 64.37 19.66
N ASP A 491 -57.64 64.06 18.72
CA ASP A 491 -58.05 62.72 18.40
C ASP A 491 -56.81 61.94 17.95
N VAL A 492 -56.35 61.04 18.82
CA VAL A 492 -55.12 60.23 18.60
C VAL A 492 -55.29 59.33 17.37
N TRP A 493 -56.53 59.07 16.95
CA TRP A 493 -56.88 58.26 15.78
C TRP A 493 -56.68 58.98 14.45
N ALA A 494 -56.62 60.32 14.41
CA ALA A 494 -56.43 61.07 13.17
C ALA A 494 -55.00 60.94 12.57
N VAL A 495 -54.03 60.44 13.34
CA VAL A 495 -52.63 60.28 12.89
C VAL A 495 -52.40 58.94 12.17
N ILE A 496 -53.29 57.96 12.35
CA ILE A 496 -53.10 56.60 11.80
C ILE A 496 -53.59 56.49 10.34
N ASP A 497 -54.48 57.38 9.89
CA ASP A 497 -54.99 57.38 8.51
C ASP A 497 -54.04 58.02 7.48
N GLY A 498 -52.85 58.46 7.89
CA GLY A 498 -51.97 59.29 7.07
C GLY A 498 -50.97 58.59 6.15
N ASN A 499 -50.69 57.28 6.27
CA ASN A 499 -49.55 56.67 5.55
C ASN A 499 -49.69 55.21 5.08
N LEU A 500 -50.91 54.68 4.93
CA LEU A 500 -51.13 53.30 4.46
C LEU A 500 -51.19 53.12 2.92
N SER A 501 -50.81 54.12 2.12
CA SER A 501 -50.86 54.04 0.64
C SER A 501 -49.50 53.96 -0.06
N VAL A 502 -48.43 53.55 0.64
CA VAL A 502 -47.11 53.30 0.00
C VAL A 502 -46.61 51.90 0.34
N ILE A 503 -47.35 50.88 -0.10
CA ILE A 503 -46.77 49.57 -0.40
C ILE A 503 -46.64 49.50 -1.91
N LYS A 504 -45.52 50.02 -2.42
CA LYS A 504 -45.09 49.80 -3.79
C LYS A 504 -44.75 48.31 -3.92
N ARG A 505 -45.46 47.61 -4.79
CA ARG A 505 -45.00 46.33 -5.37
C ARG A 505 -43.74 46.63 -6.17
N ASP A 506 -42.60 46.14 -5.73
CA ASP A 506 -41.50 45.81 -6.62
C ASP A 506 -41.22 44.32 -6.44
N GLY A 507 -41.55 43.56 -7.48
CA GLY A 507 -41.44 42.10 -7.50
C GLY A 507 -42.45 41.47 -8.45
N LEU A 508 -42.16 41.54 -9.75
CA LEU A 508 -42.48 40.49 -10.72
C LEU A 508 -41.57 40.66 -11.95
N GLU A 509 -41.10 39.49 -12.38
CA GLU A 509 -40.28 39.17 -13.55
C GLU A 509 -40.76 39.79 -14.86
#